data_AF-A0A661FRD7-F1
#
_entry.id   AF-A0A661FRD7-F1
#
_cell.length_a   1.000
_cell.length_b   1.000
_cell.length_c   1.000
_cell.angle_alpha   90.00
_cell.angle_beta   90.00
_cell.angle_gamma   90.00
#
_symmetry.space_group_name_H-M   'P 1'
#
loop_
_entity.id
_entity.type
_entity.pdbx_description
1 polymer ?
#
loop_
_entity_poly.entity_id
_entity_poly.type
_entity_poly.pdbx_seq_one_letter_code
_entity_poly.pdbx_strand_id
1 'polypeptide(L)' 'MQEQGTLAETTAIAVKRVLAWQLQQAMTEQQISKNQMAKAMQTSRSQLDRILDPDNDSIQLATLLHAARVLGRELRIELV' A
#
# COMPACT_ATOMS: atom_id res chain seq x y z
N MET A 1 4.51 -30.51 4.57
CA MET A 1 3.69 -29.53 5.32
C MET A 1 4.33 -28.14 5.45
N GLN A 2 5.58 -27.92 5.02
CA GLN A 2 6.23 -26.59 5.08
C GLN A 2 6.04 -25.75 3.80
N GLU A 3 5.66 -26.34 2.68
CA GLU A 3 5.59 -25.63 1.38
C GLU A 3 4.37 -24.71 1.22
N GLN A 4 3.25 -25.01 1.90
CA GLN A 4 2.01 -24.21 1.80
C GLN A 4 2.11 -22.88 2.55
N GLY A 5 2.84 -22.83 3.67
CA GLY A 5 3.08 -21.58 4.42
C GLY A 5 3.89 -20.58 3.61
N THR A 6 4.97 -21.06 2.96
CA THR A 6 5.84 -20.21 2.13
C THR A 6 5.13 -19.66 0.90
N LEU A 7 4.27 -20.45 0.23
CA LEU A 7 3.56 -20.00 -0.98
C LEU A 7 2.49 -18.94 -0.67
N ALA A 8 1.74 -19.13 0.42
CA ALA A 8 0.70 -18.20 0.86
C ALA A 8 1.30 -16.87 1.37
N GLU A 9 2.38 -16.93 2.15
CA GLU A 9 3.13 -15.75 2.58
C GLU A 9 3.73 -15.00 1.38
N THR A 10 4.30 -15.73 0.42
CA THR A 10 4.85 -15.13 -0.82
C THR A 10 3.76 -14.42 -1.63
N THR A 11 2.56 -15.00 -1.70
CA THR A 11 1.42 -14.42 -2.45
C THR A 11 0.88 -13.18 -1.75
N ALA A 12 0.73 -13.21 -0.43
CA ALA A 12 0.30 -12.05 0.35
C ALA A 12 1.28 -10.86 0.22
N ILE A 13 2.58 -11.15 0.26
CA ILE A 13 3.64 -10.16 0.02
C ILE A 13 3.55 -9.60 -1.40
N ALA A 14 3.34 -10.44 -2.41
CA ALA A 14 3.23 -10.00 -3.81
C ALA A 14 2.06 -9.04 -4.03
N VAL A 15 0.88 -9.32 -3.46
CA VAL A 15 -0.29 -8.41 -3.55
C VAL A 15 0.03 -7.05 -2.91
N LYS A 16 0.61 -7.04 -1.70
CA LYS A 16 0.96 -5.78 -1.02
C LYS A 16 1.98 -4.96 -1.79
N ARG A 17 2.98 -5.60 -2.39
CA ARG A 17 3.97 -4.94 -3.26
C ARG A 17 3.34 -4.24 -4.45
N VAL A 18 2.40 -4.91 -5.12
CA VAL A 18 1.65 -4.31 -6.23
C VAL A 18 0.85 -3.10 -5.75
N LEU A 19 0.19 -3.20 -4.60
CA LEU A 19 -0.60 -2.09 -4.05
C LEU A 19 0.26 -0.89 -3.64
N ALA A 20 1.39 -1.12 -2.96
CA ALA A 20 2.34 -0.07 -2.59
C ALA A 20 2.88 0.65 -3.85
N TRP A 21 3.28 -0.12 -4.86
CA TRP A 21 3.73 0.42 -6.14
C TRP A 21 2.63 1.25 -6.84
N GLN A 22 1.39 0.75 -6.90
CA GLN A 22 0.26 1.49 -7.48
C GLN A 22 -0.03 2.81 -6.75
N LEU A 23 0.09 2.85 -5.42
CA LEU A 23 -0.03 4.08 -4.65
C LEU A 23 1.09 5.08 -5.00
N GLN A 24 2.33 4.60 -5.13
CA GLN A 24 3.45 5.46 -5.54
C GLN A 24 3.29 6.02 -6.95
N GLN A 25 2.79 5.22 -7.90
CA GLN A 25 2.48 5.69 -9.25
C GLN A 25 1.38 6.75 -9.22
N ALA A 26 0.30 6.51 -8.49
CA ALA A 26 -0.79 7.46 -8.33
C ALA A 26 -0.34 8.80 -7.72
N MET A 27 0.55 8.77 -6.72
CA MET A 27 1.17 9.97 -6.16
C MET A 27 2.01 10.71 -7.21
N THR A 28 2.76 9.98 -8.03
CA THR A 28 3.61 10.56 -9.09
C THR A 28 2.77 11.22 -10.18
N GLU A 29 1.70 10.56 -10.63
CA GLU A 29 0.75 11.09 -11.62
C GLU A 29 0.08 12.39 -11.14
N GLN A 30 -0.23 12.48 -9.84
CA GLN A 30 -0.85 13.67 -9.24
C GLN A 30 0.15 14.69 -8.70
N GLN A 31 1.47 14.47 -8.88
CA GLN A 31 2.53 15.33 -8.37
C GLN A 31 2.46 15.57 -6.85
N ILE A 32 1.99 14.58 -6.09
CA ILE A 32 1.88 14.64 -4.64
C ILE A 32 3.18 14.11 -4.02
N SER A 33 3.88 14.97 -3.30
CA SER A 33 5.06 14.57 -2.52
C SER A 33 4.68 13.69 -1.33
N LYS A 34 5.65 12.92 -0.82
CA LYS A 34 5.48 12.14 0.42
C LYS A 34 5.02 12.99 1.61
N ASN A 35 5.51 14.22 1.74
CA ASN A 35 5.10 15.12 2.83
C ASN A 35 3.64 15.56 2.69
N GLN A 36 3.20 15.88 1.46
CA GLN A 36 1.80 16.24 1.20
C GLN A 36 0.87 15.05 1.44
N MET A 37 1.25 13.86 0.97
CA MET A 37 0.49 12.64 1.20
C MET A 37 0.37 12.31 2.69
N ALA A 38 1.48 12.37 3.42
CA ALA A 38 1.48 12.11 4.87
C ALA A 38 0.57 13.09 5.61
N LYS A 39 0.61 14.38 5.24
CA LYS A 39 -0.28 15.39 5.79
C LYS A 39 -1.76 15.12 5.47
N ALA A 40 -2.06 14.75 4.23
CA ALA A 40 -3.43 14.45 3.78
C ALA A 40 -4.00 13.19 4.43
N MET A 41 -3.15 12.19 4.67
CA MET A 41 -3.47 10.98 5.44
C MET A 41 -3.44 11.16 6.96
N GLN A 42 -3.15 12.38 7.45
CA GLN A 42 -3.02 12.68 8.88
C GLN A 42 -2.04 11.74 9.61
N THR A 43 -0.91 11.45 8.97
CA THR A 43 0.09 10.50 9.45
C THR A 43 1.50 11.09 9.41
N SER A 44 2.46 10.44 10.08
CA SER A 44 3.86 10.84 9.98
C SER A 44 4.46 10.41 8.64
N ARG A 45 5.52 11.10 8.20
CA ARG A 45 6.29 10.67 7.04
C ARG A 45 6.83 9.25 7.19
N SER A 46 7.30 8.87 8.38
CA SER A 46 7.80 7.52 8.65
C SER A 46 6.72 6.44 8.59
N GLN A 47 5.48 6.77 8.95
CA GLN A 47 4.36 5.86 8.79
C GLN A 47 3.92 5.76 7.32
N LEU A 48 3.97 6.85 6.55
CA LEU A 48 3.79 6.77 5.10
C LEU A 48 4.89 5.94 4.42
N ASP A 49 6.15 6.15 4.79
CA ASP A 49 7.27 5.37 4.23
C ASP A 49 7.04 3.87 4.46
N ARG A 50 6.56 3.47 5.65
CA ARG A 50 6.16 2.08 5.94
C ARG A 50 4.98 1.58 5.09
N ILE A 51 4.08 2.44 4.64
CA ILE A 51 2.93 2.06 3.79
C ILE A 51 3.39 1.85 2.34
N LEU A 52 4.38 2.63 1.90
CA LEU A 52 4.91 2.58 0.54
C LEU A 52 6.09 1.60 0.41
N ASP A 53 6.53 1.00 1.52
CA ASP A 53 7.63 0.04 1.56
C ASP A 53 7.17 -1.33 1.03
N PRO A 54 7.70 -1.80 -0.11
CA PRO A 54 7.34 -3.10 -0.69
C PRO A 54 7.80 -4.30 0.14
N ASP A 55 8.73 -4.11 1.08
CA ASP A 55 9.23 -5.18 1.96
C ASP A 55 8.57 -5.17 3.34
N ASN A 56 7.70 -4.18 3.60
CA ASN A 56 6.91 -4.15 4.81
C ASN A 56 5.61 -4.99 4.66
N ASP A 57 5.64 -6.19 5.22
CA ASP A 57 4.52 -7.13 5.23
C ASP A 57 3.40 -6.77 6.21
N SER A 58 3.59 -5.76 7.08
CA SER A 58 2.71 -5.48 8.22
C SER A 58 1.68 -4.35 8.00
N ILE A 59 1.34 -4.05 6.74
CA ILE A 59 0.33 -3.02 6.41
C ILE A 59 -1.09 -3.59 6.47
N GLN A 60 -2.00 -2.83 7.09
CA GLN A 60 -3.43 -3.16 7.19
C GLN A 60 -4.18 -2.71 5.93
N LEU A 61 -5.16 -3.52 5.50
CA LEU A 61 -6.01 -3.19 4.34
C LEU A 61 -6.74 -1.84 4.48
N ALA A 62 -7.21 -1.52 5.69
CA ALA A 62 -7.86 -0.24 5.99
C ALA A 62 -6.95 0.97 5.67
N THR A 63 -5.65 0.84 5.91
CA THR A 63 -4.66 1.87 5.60
C THR A 63 -4.50 2.07 4.10
N LEU A 64 -4.48 0.98 3.32
CA LEU A 64 -4.40 1.05 1.85
C LEU A 64 -5.66 1.67 1.24
N LEU A 65 -6.84 1.31 1.76
CA LEU A 65 -8.12 1.92 1.37
C LEU A 65 -8.13 3.43 1.64
N HIS A 66 -7.64 3.85 2.81
CA HIS A 66 -7.55 5.27 3.14
C HIS A 66 -6.56 6.01 2.22
N ALA A 67 -5.38 5.44 1.95
CA ALA A 67 -4.41 6.02 1.03
C ALA A 67 -4.99 6.22 -0.37
N ALA A 68 -5.70 5.21 -0.90
CA ALA A 68 -6.37 5.31 -2.19
C ALA A 68 -7.41 6.45 -2.21
N ARG A 69 -8.24 6.56 -1.15
CA ARG A 69 -9.25 7.64 -1.04
C ARG A 69 -8.62 9.04 -1.00
N VAL A 70 -7.51 9.21 -0.29
CA VAL A 70 -6.77 10.48 -0.25
C VAL A 70 -6.30 10.90 -1.65
N LEU A 71 -5.96 9.93 -2.50
CA LEU A 71 -5.60 10.14 -3.90
C LEU A 71 -6.81 10.24 -4.84
N GLY A 72 -8.05 10.28 -4.31
CA GLY A 72 -9.26 10.30 -5.12
C GLY A 72 -9.48 9.01 -5.93
N ARG A 73 -8.89 7.89 -5.49
CA ARG A 73 -9.02 6.57 -6.11
C ARG A 73 -9.85 5.62 -5.27
N GLU A 74 -10.31 4.55 -5.91
CA GLU A 74 -10.99 3.43 -5.26
C GLU A 74 -10.12 2.18 -5.39
N LEU A 75 -9.85 1.51 -4.27
CA LEU A 75 -9.20 0.20 -4.28
C LEU A 75 -10.28 -0.89 -4.40
N ARG A 76 -10.21 -1.69 -5.46
CA ARG A 76 -11.08 -2.84 -5.69
C ARG A 76 -10.28 -4.13 -5.56
N ILE A 77 -10.80 -5.05 -4.76
CA ILE A 77 -10.20 -6.37 -4.55
C ILE A 77 -11.27 -7.40 -4.92
N GLU A 78 -10.89 -8.34 -5.77
CA GLU A 78 -11.74 -9.43 -6.22
C GLU A 78 -11.11 -10.76 -5.79
N LEU A 79 -11.95 -11.69 -5.36
CA LEU A 79 -11.57 -13.07 -5.13
C LEU A 79 -12.05 -13.88 -6.33
N VAL A 80 -11.11 -14.43 -7.10
CA VAL A 80 -11.36 -15.22 -8.31
C VAL A 80 -11.19 -16.71 -8.06
#